data_AF-A0A5C8LCD2-F1
#
_entry.id   AF-A0A5C8LCD2-F1
#
_cell.length_a   1.000
_cell.length_b   1.000
_cell.length_c   1.000
_cell.angle_alpha   90.00
_cell.angle_beta   90.00
_cell.angle_gamma   90.00
#
_symmetry.space_group_name_H-M   'P 1'
#
loop_
_entity.id
_entity.type
_entity.pdbx_description
1 polymer ?
#
loop_
_entity_poly.entity_id
_entity_poly.type
_entity_poly.pdbx_seq_one_letter_code
_entity_poly.pdbx_strand_id
1 'polypeptide(L)'
;MMQRFIQNGYFLLFTFVTGLFYFCFYLVTLTLGLSLSFTVVGIPLLTHVLRTTSIFVQYERVQTKIYTDITTPPYEGKLRTGSSFWEQAKAELLDHRNWTAIAWLMLKFLIGLLCLLSIAILYITPTLFILVPLLAHFFDIYFIGIRVDTFSKSLIIMSAGFILAFVSSWLANGWVRLIGGYTRQMIKILNR
;
A
#
# COMPACT_ATOMS: atom_id res chain seq x y z
N MET A 1 18.23 -12.29 10.83
CA MET A 1 16.81 -12.14 11.23
C MET A 1 16.40 -10.67 11.35
N MET A 2 17.15 -9.83 12.09
CA MET A 2 16.91 -8.39 12.26
C MET A 2 16.76 -7.59 10.95
N GLN A 3 17.64 -7.84 9.97
CA GLN A 3 17.63 -7.11 8.69
C GLN A 3 16.34 -7.32 7.88
N ARG A 4 15.76 -8.52 7.92
CA ARG A 4 14.48 -8.83 7.24
C ARG A 4 13.30 -8.13 7.91
N PHE A 5 13.33 -7.96 9.23
CA PHE A 5 12.29 -7.25 9.97
C PHE A 5 12.24 -5.77 9.58
N ILE A 6 13.41 -5.11 9.51
CA ILE A 6 13.51 -3.71 9.08
C ILE A 6 13.10 -3.54 7.61
N GLN A 7 13.54 -4.44 6.73
CA GLN A 7 13.16 -4.44 5.31
C GLN A 7 11.65 -4.60 5.12
N ASN A 8 11.02 -5.51 5.88
CA ASN A 8 9.57 -5.70 5.84
C ASN A 8 8.84 -4.44 6.33
N GLY A 9 9.26 -3.85 7.45
CA GLY A 9 8.67 -2.60 7.94
C GLY A 9 8.75 -1.46 6.92
N TYR A 10 9.91 -1.28 6.29
CA TYR A 10 10.09 -0.29 5.23
C TYR A 10 9.20 -0.58 4.02
N PHE A 11 9.10 -1.84 3.60
CA PHE A 11 8.24 -2.26 2.49
C PHE A 11 6.76 -1.98 2.76
N LEU A 12 6.27 -2.24 3.98
CA LEU A 12 4.89 -1.95 4.36
C LEU A 12 4.62 -0.44 4.37
N LEU A 13 5.53 0.38 4.92
CA LEU A 13 5.42 1.85 4.88
C LEU A 13 5.41 2.37 3.45
N PHE A 14 6.31 1.88 2.61
CA PHE A 14 6.41 2.27 1.22
C PHE A 14 5.16 1.86 0.43
N THR A 15 4.58 0.69 0.73
CA THR A 15 3.29 0.25 0.17
C THR A 15 2.16 1.22 0.55
N PHE A 16 2.13 1.72 1.78
CA PHE A 16 1.17 2.74 2.20
C PHE A 16 1.38 4.07 1.46
N VAL A 17 2.61 4.59 1.45
CA VAL A 17 2.93 5.88 0.80
C VAL A 17 2.57 5.84 -0.69
N THR A 18 2.91 4.75 -1.38
CA THR A 18 2.58 4.58 -2.80
C THR A 18 1.08 4.46 -3.03
N GLY A 19 0.36 3.70 -2.21
CA GLY A 19 -1.11 3.62 -2.27
C GLY A 19 -1.80 4.97 -2.03
N LEU A 20 -1.35 5.74 -1.03
CA LEU A 20 -1.83 7.09 -0.75
C LEU A 20 -1.57 8.03 -1.93
N PHE A 21 -0.35 8.01 -2.48
CA PHE A 21 0.02 8.82 -3.64
C PHE A 21 -0.90 8.55 -4.83
N TYR A 22 -1.14 7.28 -5.19
CA TYR A 22 -2.05 6.94 -6.29
C TYR A 22 -3.48 7.40 -6.01
N PHE A 23 -3.99 7.16 -4.80
CA PHE A 23 -5.33 7.59 -4.44
C PHE A 23 -5.50 9.10 -4.57
N CYS A 24 -4.60 9.90 -3.98
CA CYS A 24 -4.66 11.35 -4.07
C CYS A 24 -4.50 11.83 -5.52
N PHE A 25 -3.53 11.29 -6.26
CA PHE A 25 -3.29 11.65 -7.66
C PHE A 25 -4.52 11.39 -8.53
N TYR A 26 -5.11 10.19 -8.46
CA TYR A 26 -6.30 9.85 -9.24
C TYR A 26 -7.53 10.61 -8.79
N LEU A 27 -7.75 10.79 -7.49
CA LEU A 27 -8.89 11.54 -6.97
C LEU A 27 -8.82 12.99 -7.47
N VAL A 28 -7.71 13.69 -7.27
CA VAL A 28 -7.52 15.08 -7.72
C VAL A 28 -7.64 15.17 -9.24
N THR A 29 -6.96 14.31 -9.99
CA THR A 29 -6.91 14.47 -11.45
C THR A 29 -8.21 14.04 -12.13
N LEU A 30 -8.93 13.05 -11.61
CA LEU A 30 -10.26 12.69 -12.11
C LEU A 30 -11.30 13.75 -11.75
N THR A 31 -11.29 14.26 -10.51
CA THR A 31 -12.23 15.33 -10.11
C THR A 31 -12.00 16.61 -10.90
N LEU A 32 -10.75 17.04 -11.05
CA LEU A 32 -10.40 18.16 -11.91
C LEU A 32 -10.71 17.88 -13.37
N GLY A 33 -10.37 16.69 -13.88
CA GLY A 33 -10.65 16.30 -15.25
C GLY A 33 -12.14 16.30 -15.59
N LEU A 34 -12.97 15.76 -14.70
CA LEU A 34 -14.43 15.76 -14.82
C LEU A 34 -14.99 17.17 -14.74
N SER A 35 -14.50 18.00 -13.81
CA SER A 35 -14.92 19.40 -13.69
C SER A 35 -14.55 20.22 -14.93
N LEU A 36 -13.34 20.02 -15.46
CA LEU A 36 -12.87 20.64 -16.70
C LEU A 36 -13.37 19.93 -17.96
N SER A 37 -14.14 18.84 -17.86
CA SER A 37 -14.65 18.11 -19.02
C SER A 37 -15.54 18.98 -19.91
N PHE A 38 -16.20 19.98 -19.33
CA PHE A 38 -16.98 20.96 -20.09
C PHE A 38 -16.08 21.85 -20.96
N THR A 39 -14.80 21.98 -20.61
CA THR A 39 -13.80 22.72 -21.37
C THR A 39 -13.05 21.80 -22.34
N VAL A 40 -12.52 22.38 -23.42
CA VAL A 40 -11.66 21.67 -24.38
C VAL A 40 -10.40 21.09 -23.71
N VAL A 41 -10.02 21.60 -22.53
CA VAL A 41 -8.82 21.20 -21.78
C VAL A 41 -9.03 19.93 -20.93
N GLY A 42 -10.27 19.62 -20.52
CA GLY A 42 -10.53 18.47 -19.65
C GLY A 42 -10.18 17.14 -20.29
N ILE A 43 -10.50 16.97 -21.57
CA ILE A 43 -10.30 15.71 -22.31
C ILE A 43 -8.79 15.38 -22.47
N PRO A 44 -7.92 16.31 -22.92
CA PRO A 44 -6.47 16.12 -22.90
C PRO A 44 -5.94 15.72 -21.52
N LEU A 45 -6.46 16.33 -20.45
CA LEU A 45 -6.04 16.08 -19.08
C LEU A 45 -6.38 14.65 -18.62
N LEU A 46 -7.61 14.16 -18.88
CA LEU A 46 -7.94 12.75 -18.59
C LEU A 46 -7.08 11.78 -19.41
N THR A 47 -6.82 12.09 -20.69
CA THR A 47 -5.99 11.24 -21.55
C THR A 47 -4.58 11.10 -20.98
N HIS A 48 -4.01 12.20 -20.48
CA HIS A 48 -2.71 12.18 -19.80
C HIS A 48 -2.72 11.28 -18.56
N VAL A 49 -3.78 11.31 -17.75
CA VAL A 49 -3.94 10.44 -16.58
C VAL A 49 -3.96 8.97 -16.98
N LEU A 50 -4.75 8.61 -18.00
CA LEU A 50 -4.85 7.22 -18.48
C LEU A 50 -3.50 6.70 -18.96
N ARG A 51 -2.71 7.55 -19.63
CA ARG A 51 -1.35 7.21 -20.03
C ARG A 51 -0.43 6.99 -18.82
N THR A 52 -0.52 7.81 -17.77
CA THR A 52 0.26 7.61 -16.54
C THR A 52 -0.09 6.32 -15.81
N THR A 53 -1.34 5.84 -15.89
CA THR A 53 -1.76 4.56 -15.31
C THR A 53 -0.92 3.39 -15.79
N SER A 54 -0.58 3.35 -17.08
CA SER A 54 0.27 2.28 -17.63
C SER A 54 1.66 2.27 -16.99
N ILE A 55 2.22 3.45 -16.69
CA ILE A 55 3.52 3.62 -16.03
C ILE A 55 3.42 3.17 -14.57
N PHE A 56 2.37 3.55 -13.86
CA PHE A 56 2.16 3.15 -12.46
C PHE A 56 1.97 1.65 -12.30
N VAL A 57 1.22 0.99 -13.20
CA VAL A 57 1.08 -0.47 -13.21
C VAL A 57 2.43 -1.16 -13.41
N GLN A 58 3.31 -0.61 -14.26
CA GLN A 58 4.67 -1.15 -14.43
C GLN A 58 5.54 -0.92 -13.19
N TYR A 59 5.43 0.25 -12.55
CA TYR A 59 6.15 0.55 -11.32
C TYR A 59 5.77 -0.41 -10.18
N GLU A 60 4.48 -0.70 -10.04
CA GLU A 60 3.95 -1.70 -9.11
C GLU A 60 4.49 -3.11 -9.37
N ARG A 61 4.61 -3.47 -10.65
CA ARG A 61 5.22 -4.74 -11.05
C ARG A 61 6.70 -4.80 -10.67
N VAL A 62 7.46 -3.73 -10.89
CA VAL A 62 8.88 -3.67 -10.53
C VAL A 62 9.06 -3.77 -9.02
N GLN A 63 8.25 -3.03 -8.23
CA GLN A 63 8.26 -3.17 -6.78
C GLN A 63 7.94 -4.59 -6.35
N THR A 64 6.84 -5.17 -6.83
CA THR A 64 6.43 -6.53 -6.44
C THR A 64 7.49 -7.57 -6.83
N LYS A 65 8.17 -7.37 -7.96
CA LYS A 65 9.30 -8.23 -8.37
C LYS A 65 10.48 -8.10 -7.40
N ILE A 66 10.86 -6.89 -7.02
CA ILE A 66 12.00 -6.64 -6.13
C ILE A 66 11.73 -7.19 -4.72
N TYR A 67 10.51 -7.02 -4.21
CA TYR A 67 10.19 -7.30 -2.81
C TYR A 67 9.52 -8.67 -2.58
N THR A 68 8.83 -9.21 -3.57
CA THR A 68 8.05 -10.45 -3.44
C THR A 68 8.54 -11.57 -4.36
N ASP A 69 9.50 -11.30 -5.26
CA ASP A 69 10.06 -12.23 -6.26
C ASP A 69 9.02 -12.86 -7.22
N ILE A 70 7.80 -12.31 -7.23
CA ILE A 70 6.72 -12.79 -8.11
C ILE A 70 6.87 -12.11 -9.46
N THR A 71 7.20 -12.91 -10.48
CA THR A 71 7.26 -12.44 -11.87
C THR A 71 5.85 -12.48 -12.49
N THR A 72 5.31 -11.32 -12.83
CA THR A 72 4.04 -11.18 -13.57
C THR A 72 4.31 -10.84 -15.05
N PRO A 73 3.39 -11.13 -15.98
CA PRO A 73 3.58 -10.80 -17.40
C PRO A 73 3.57 -9.28 -17.65
N PRO A 74 4.16 -8.80 -18.76
CA PRO A 74 4.13 -7.39 -19.14
C PRO A 74 2.69 -6.90 -19.31
N TYR A 75 2.43 -5.68 -18.84
CA TYR A 75 1.22 -4.96 -19.19
C TYR A 75 1.44 -4.30 -20.55
N GLU A 76 0.84 -4.85 -21.60
CA GLU A 76 0.91 -4.31 -22.95
C GLU A 76 -0.04 -3.13 -23.07
N GLY A 77 0.49 -1.91 -22.92
CA GLY A 77 -0.25 -0.70 -23.29
C GLY A 77 -0.53 -0.71 -24.80
N LYS A 78 -1.79 -0.65 -25.21
CA LYS A 78 -2.16 -0.53 -26.62
C LYS A 78 -1.89 0.91 -27.10
N LEU A 79 -0.65 1.22 -27.45
CA LEU A 79 -0.37 2.44 -28.22
C LEU A 79 -0.84 2.21 -29.66
N ARG A 80 -1.99 2.79 -30.02
CA ARG A 80 -2.41 2.88 -31.43
C ARG A 80 -1.58 3.96 -32.09
N THR A 81 -0.53 3.56 -32.80
CA THR A 81 0.30 4.45 -33.61
C THR A 81 -0.47 4.80 -34.90
N GLY A 82 -0.92 6.05 -35.04
CA GLY A 82 -1.45 6.57 -36.32
C GLY A 82 -2.85 7.22 -36.31
N SER A 83 -3.51 7.37 -35.15
CA SER A 83 -4.82 8.06 -35.06
C SER A 83 -4.68 9.53 -34.61
N SER A 84 -5.59 10.40 -35.05
CA SER A 84 -5.71 11.78 -34.57
C SER A 84 -5.77 11.83 -33.02
N PHE A 85 -5.17 12.85 -32.41
CA PHE A 85 -5.10 13.00 -30.94
C PHE A 85 -6.47 12.85 -30.27
N TRP A 86 -7.52 13.35 -30.91
CA TRP A 86 -8.91 13.24 -30.44
C TRP A 86 -9.44 11.81 -30.51
N GLU A 87 -9.20 11.10 -31.61
CA GLU A 87 -9.61 9.70 -31.77
C GLU A 87 -8.88 8.79 -30.77
N GLN A 88 -7.61 9.09 -30.50
CA GLN A 88 -6.84 8.38 -29.47
C GLN A 88 -7.39 8.66 -28.07
N ALA A 89 -7.70 9.91 -27.74
CA ALA A 89 -8.29 10.29 -26.46
C ALA A 89 -9.65 9.61 -26.21
N LYS A 90 -10.53 9.59 -27.22
CA LYS A 90 -11.81 8.86 -27.15
C LYS A 90 -11.59 7.37 -26.94
N ALA A 91 -10.68 6.76 -27.70
CA ALA A 91 -10.41 5.34 -27.59
C ALA A 91 -9.86 4.96 -26.20
N GLU A 92 -8.96 5.76 -25.63
CA GLU A 92 -8.40 5.53 -24.29
C GLU A 92 -9.45 5.73 -23.19
N LEU A 93 -10.36 6.71 -23.34
CA LEU A 93 -11.46 6.99 -22.40
C LEU A 93 -12.55 5.91 -22.45
N LEU A 94 -12.84 5.35 -23.62
CA LEU A 94 -13.82 4.27 -23.78
C LEU A 94 -13.25 2.90 -23.40
N ASP A 95 -11.94 2.78 -23.19
CA ASP A 95 -11.32 1.51 -22.80
C ASP A 95 -11.60 1.19 -21.33
N HIS A 96 -12.48 0.21 -21.11
CA HIS A 96 -12.83 -0.30 -19.78
C HIS A 96 -11.61 -0.78 -19.00
N ARG A 97 -10.55 -1.21 -19.68
CA ARG A 97 -9.32 -1.71 -19.07
C ARG A 97 -8.57 -0.61 -18.31
N ASN A 98 -8.58 0.62 -18.83
CA ASN A 98 -7.92 1.74 -18.16
C ASN A 98 -8.65 2.14 -16.88
N TRP A 99 -9.99 2.17 -16.90
CA TRP A 99 -10.80 2.43 -15.71
C TRP A 99 -10.63 1.35 -14.64
N THR A 100 -10.54 0.09 -15.08
CA THR A 100 -10.26 -1.03 -14.19
C THR A 100 -8.88 -0.87 -13.54
N ALA A 101 -7.85 -0.52 -14.31
CA ALA A 101 -6.51 -0.27 -13.79
C ALA A 101 -6.47 0.86 -12.75
N ILE A 102 -7.18 1.97 -13.00
CA ILE A 102 -7.32 3.06 -12.03
C ILE A 102 -8.03 2.58 -10.76
N ALA A 103 -9.13 1.85 -10.88
CA ALA A 103 -9.88 1.34 -9.74
C ALA A 103 -9.03 0.40 -8.87
N TRP A 104 -8.23 -0.48 -9.50
CA TRP A 104 -7.25 -1.28 -8.78
C TRP A 104 -6.23 -0.39 -8.08
N LEU A 105 -5.56 0.53 -8.77
CA LEU A 105 -4.58 1.43 -8.14
C LEU A 105 -5.15 2.24 -6.96
N MET A 106 -6.41 2.67 -7.03
CA MET A 106 -7.11 3.33 -5.92
C MET A 106 -7.38 2.36 -4.76
N LEU A 107 -7.76 1.11 -5.03
CA LEU A 107 -7.99 0.07 -4.01
C LEU A 107 -6.71 -0.27 -3.24
N LYS A 108 -5.53 -0.05 -3.83
CA LYS A 108 -4.23 -0.20 -3.15
C LYS A 108 -4.13 0.66 -1.89
N PHE A 109 -4.80 1.81 -1.83
CA PHE A 109 -4.83 2.66 -0.64
C PHE A 109 -5.41 1.93 0.58
N LEU A 110 -6.50 1.17 0.42
CA LEU A 110 -7.08 0.39 1.51
C LEU A 110 -6.10 -0.68 2.03
N ILE A 111 -5.37 -1.32 1.13
CA ILE A 111 -4.33 -2.30 1.49
C ILE A 111 -3.17 -1.61 2.22
N GLY A 112 -2.76 -0.43 1.73
CA GLY A 112 -1.76 0.40 2.39
C GLY A 112 -2.17 0.80 3.80
N LEU A 113 -3.44 1.21 4.00
CA LEU A 113 -3.98 1.60 5.30
C LEU A 113 -3.98 0.42 6.28
N LEU A 114 -4.35 -0.77 5.82
CA LEU A 114 -4.25 -1.99 6.62
C LEU A 114 -2.79 -2.33 6.98
N CYS A 115 -1.84 -2.10 6.08
CA CYS A 115 -0.41 -2.25 6.36
C CYS A 115 0.07 -1.23 7.42
N LEU A 116 -0.38 0.02 7.33
CA LEU A 116 -0.04 1.06 8.31
C LEU A 116 -0.59 0.70 9.70
N LEU A 117 -1.86 0.30 9.79
CA LEU A 117 -2.47 -0.18 11.04
C LEU A 117 -1.72 -1.39 11.58
N SER A 118 -1.31 -2.30 10.71
CA SER A 118 -0.50 -3.45 11.10
C SER A 118 0.85 -3.04 11.66
N ILE A 119 1.55 -2.08 11.04
CA ILE A 119 2.81 -1.55 11.60
C ILE A 119 2.55 -0.89 12.96
N ALA A 120 1.53 -0.04 13.07
CA ALA A 120 1.20 0.63 14.31
C ALA A 120 0.94 -0.37 15.44
N ILE A 121 0.11 -1.38 15.21
CA ILE A 121 -0.21 -2.38 16.24
C ILE A 121 0.97 -3.30 16.50
N LEU A 122 1.65 -3.77 15.46
CA LEU A 122 2.62 -4.85 15.56
C LEU A 122 4.05 -4.40 15.85
N TYR A 123 4.39 -3.12 15.64
CA TYR A 123 5.71 -2.57 15.98
C TYR A 123 5.61 -1.68 17.22
N ILE A 124 4.64 -0.76 17.28
CA ILE A 124 4.57 0.21 18.39
C ILE A 124 4.19 -0.50 19.70
N THR A 125 3.19 -1.39 19.67
CA THR A 125 2.72 -2.12 20.87
C THR A 125 3.81 -2.99 21.53
N PRO A 126 4.52 -3.90 20.81
CA PRO A 126 5.56 -4.70 21.45
C PRO A 126 6.77 -3.88 21.87
N THR A 127 7.15 -2.81 21.14
CA THR A 127 8.21 -1.91 21.59
C THR A 127 7.85 -1.23 22.90
N LEU A 128 6.61 -0.72 23.03
CA LEU A 128 6.11 -0.20 24.30
C LEU A 128 6.17 -1.26 25.40
N PHE A 129 5.67 -2.47 25.15
CA PHE A 129 5.65 -3.57 26.14
C PHE A 129 7.05 -3.99 26.61
N ILE A 130 8.03 -4.04 25.71
CA ILE A 130 9.41 -4.37 26.06
C ILE A 130 10.04 -3.26 26.91
N LEU A 131 9.68 -2.00 26.65
CA LEU A 131 10.15 -0.85 27.44
C LEU A 131 9.34 -0.60 28.73
N VAL A 132 8.23 -1.32 28.98
CA VAL A 132 7.42 -1.19 30.21
C VAL A 132 8.24 -1.24 31.50
N PRO A 133 9.17 -2.20 31.74
CA PRO A 133 9.95 -2.21 32.98
C PRO A 133 10.80 -0.95 33.20
N LEU A 134 11.14 -0.23 32.12
CA LEU A 134 11.93 1.00 32.17
C LEU A 134 11.04 2.24 32.32
N LEU A 135 9.89 2.28 31.63
CA LEU A 135 8.93 3.40 31.75
C LEU A 135 8.12 3.35 33.04
N ALA A 136 7.84 2.18 33.60
CA ALA A 136 7.11 2.03 34.87
C ALA A 136 7.86 2.67 36.06
N HIS A 137 9.16 2.95 35.90
CA HIS A 137 9.95 3.69 36.88
C HIS A 137 9.70 5.21 36.83
N PHE A 138 9.37 5.76 35.65
CA PHE A 138 9.17 7.19 35.43
C PHE A 138 7.69 7.59 35.38
N PHE A 139 6.81 6.68 34.97
CA PHE A 139 5.39 6.93 34.75
C PHE A 139 4.52 5.85 35.42
N ASP A 140 3.41 6.27 36.04
CA ASP A 140 2.37 5.37 36.54
C ASP A 140 1.63 4.73 35.35
N ILE A 141 2.16 3.60 34.85
CA ILE A 141 1.54 2.86 33.76
C ILE A 141 0.44 1.96 34.32
N TYR A 142 -0.78 2.18 33.83
CA TYR A 142 -1.91 1.31 34.10
C TYR A 142 -2.08 0.31 32.97
N PHE A 143 -2.05 -0.97 33.31
CA PHE A 143 -2.30 -2.05 32.38
C PHE A 143 -3.60 -2.75 32.77
N ILE A 144 -4.63 -2.67 31.91
CA ILE A 144 -5.97 -3.24 32.17
C ILE A 144 -6.55 -2.73 33.52
N GLY A 145 -6.38 -1.44 33.81
CA GLY A 145 -6.87 -0.83 35.05
C GLY A 145 -6.10 -1.19 36.33
N ILE A 146 -5.02 -1.98 36.24
CA ILE A 146 -4.15 -2.32 37.36
C ILE A 146 -2.82 -1.57 37.21
N ARG A 147 -2.38 -0.90 38.27
CA ARG A 147 -1.10 -0.20 38.29
C ARG A 147 0.06 -1.21 38.30
N VAL A 148 1.04 -0.99 37.44
CA VAL A 148 2.19 -1.88 37.25
C VAL A 148 3.32 -1.46 38.19
N ASP A 149 3.17 -1.80 39.47
CA ASP A 149 4.07 -1.33 40.55
C ASP A 149 5.18 -2.36 40.86
N THR A 150 5.03 -3.58 40.35
CA THR A 150 5.84 -4.74 40.76
C THR A 150 6.76 -5.17 39.63
N PHE A 151 8.04 -5.41 39.96
CA PHE A 151 9.04 -5.94 39.03
C PHE A 151 8.54 -7.21 38.30
N SER A 152 7.89 -8.12 39.04
CA SER A 152 7.29 -9.34 38.48
C SER A 152 6.19 -9.08 37.45
N LYS A 153 5.33 -8.06 37.67
CA LYS A 153 4.26 -7.69 36.72
C LYS A 153 4.87 -7.13 35.42
N SER A 154 5.90 -6.31 35.53
CA SER A 154 6.62 -5.76 34.37
C SER A 154 7.34 -6.83 33.56
N LEU A 155 7.86 -7.87 34.20
CA LEU A 155 8.57 -8.98 33.53
C LEU A 155 7.62 -9.87 32.72
N ILE A 156 6.38 -10.07 33.18
CA ILE A 156 5.32 -10.77 32.44
C ILE A 156 4.89 -9.95 31.20
N ILE A 157 4.79 -8.62 31.34
CA ILE A 157 4.47 -7.74 30.22
C ILE A 157 5.61 -7.73 29.19
N MET A 158 6.86 -7.72 29.64
CA MET A 158 8.03 -7.82 28.76
C MET A 158 8.05 -9.13 27.96
N SER A 159 7.77 -10.28 28.60
CA SER A 159 7.71 -11.58 27.92
C SER A 159 6.54 -11.66 26.93
N ALA A 160 5.39 -11.09 27.28
CA ALA A 160 4.26 -10.94 26.37
C ALA A 160 4.64 -10.10 25.13
N GLY A 161 5.42 -9.02 25.32
CA GLY A 161 5.95 -8.20 24.22
C GLY A 161 6.81 -8.98 23.23
N PHE A 162 7.65 -9.91 23.71
CA PHE A 162 8.44 -10.79 22.84
C PHE A 162 7.59 -11.78 22.03
N ILE A 163 6.55 -12.36 22.64
CA ILE A 163 5.61 -13.25 21.93
C ILE A 163 4.90 -12.45 20.83
N LEU A 164 4.48 -11.23 21.14
CA LEU A 164 3.80 -10.33 20.22
C LEU A 164 4.72 -9.91 19.06
N ALA A 165 6.01 -9.70 19.33
CA ALA A 165 7.02 -9.49 18.29
C ALA A 165 7.20 -10.72 17.38
N PHE A 166 7.14 -11.93 17.91
CA PHE A 166 7.19 -13.13 17.07
C PHE A 166 5.97 -13.25 16.14
N VAL A 167 4.77 -13.01 16.69
CA VAL A 167 3.51 -12.98 15.92
C VAL A 167 3.53 -11.88 14.86
N SER A 168 4.12 -10.71 15.16
CA SER A 168 4.26 -9.60 14.20
C SER A 168 5.04 -10.01 12.95
N SER A 169 6.13 -10.75 13.13
CA SER A 169 6.96 -11.21 12.02
C SER A 169 6.21 -12.21 11.14
N TRP A 170 5.33 -13.01 11.73
CA TRP A 170 4.49 -13.95 10.99
C TRP A 170 3.41 -13.22 10.18
N LEU A 171 2.73 -12.23 10.78
CA LEU A 171 1.75 -11.40 10.08
C LEU A 171 2.39 -10.60 8.93
N ALA A 172 3.57 -10.02 9.14
CA ALA A 172 4.29 -9.27 8.11
C ALA A 172 4.56 -10.14 6.86
N ASN A 173 4.93 -11.40 7.04
CA ASN A 173 5.08 -12.35 5.93
C ASN A 173 3.75 -12.66 5.22
N GLY A 174 2.63 -12.69 5.97
CA GLY A 174 1.29 -12.81 5.41
C GLY A 174 0.94 -11.61 4.52
N TRP A 175 1.21 -10.40 4.97
CA TRP A 175 0.98 -9.16 4.21
C TRP A 175 1.76 -9.11 2.90
N VAL A 176 3.04 -9.52 2.92
CA VAL A 176 3.87 -9.60 1.70
C VAL A 176 3.25 -10.54 0.67
N ARG A 177 2.69 -11.69 1.11
CA ARG A 177 1.98 -12.62 0.21
C ARG A 177 0.67 -12.05 -0.31
N LEU A 178 -0.10 -11.34 0.50
CA LEU A 178 -1.34 -10.68 0.08
C LEU A 178 -1.06 -9.60 -0.98
N ILE A 179 -0.03 -8.76 -0.77
CA ILE A 179 0.38 -7.73 -1.74
C ILE A 179 0.83 -8.39 -3.06
N GLY A 180 1.62 -9.45 -2.99
CA GLY A 180 2.03 -10.21 -4.18
C GLY A 180 0.86 -10.84 -4.94
N GLY A 181 -0.10 -11.40 -4.20
CA GLY A 181 -1.33 -11.96 -4.77
C GLY A 181 -2.22 -10.91 -5.42
N TYR A 182 -2.33 -9.74 -4.79
CA TYR A 182 -3.06 -8.59 -5.29
C TYR A 182 -2.50 -8.10 -6.64
N THR A 183 -1.19 -7.85 -6.73
CA THR A 183 -0.54 -7.42 -7.98
C THR A 183 -0.71 -8.47 -9.08
N ARG A 184 -0.65 -9.77 -8.74
CA ARG A 184 -0.90 -10.86 -9.69
C ARG A 184 -2.34 -10.85 -10.21
N GLN A 185 -3.33 -10.65 -9.34
CA GLN A 185 -4.74 -10.56 -9.75
C GLN A 185 -5.00 -9.34 -10.61
N MET A 186 -4.48 -8.18 -10.23
CA MET A 186 -4.55 -6.94 -11.01
C MET A 186 -4.07 -7.19 -12.45
N ILE A 187 -2.86 -7.73 -12.62
CA ILE A 187 -2.28 -7.98 -13.95
C ILE A 187 -3.06 -9.04 -14.73
N LYS A 188 -3.56 -10.09 -14.06
CA LYS A 188 -4.38 -11.12 -14.72
C LYS A 188 -5.69 -10.54 -15.27
N ILE A 189 -6.32 -9.62 -14.54
CA ILE A 189 -7.56 -8.97 -14.97
C ILE A 189 -7.28 -7.94 -16.06
N LEU A 190 -6.18 -7.18 -15.94
CA LEU A 190 -5.79 -6.19 -16.96
C LEU A 190 -5.34 -6.83 -18.29
N ASN A 191 -4.92 -8.10 -18.30
CA ASN A 191 -4.53 -8.81 -19.52
C ASN A 191 -5.66 -9.68 -20.12
N ARG A 192 -6.85 -9.70 -19.52
CA ARG A 192 -8.03 -10.39 -20.04
C ARG A 192 -8.85 -9.46 -20.93
#